data_AF-A0A9E2ZP83-F1
#
_entry.id   AF-A0A9E2ZP83-F1
#
_cell.length_a   1.000
_cell.length_b   1.000
_cell.length_c   1.000
_cell.angle_alpha   90.00
_cell.angle_beta   90.00
_cell.angle_gamma   90.00
#
_symmetry.space_group_name_H-M   'P 1'
#
loop_
_entity.id
_entity.type
_entity.pdbx_description
1 polymer ?
#
loop_
_entity_poly.entity_id
_entity_poly.type
_entity_poly.pdbx_seq_one_letter_code
_entity_poly.pdbx_strand_id
1 'polypeptide(L)'
;MAPKAARTASHAAWSADHAVTELYLLHYKTLVRLATWVVQDTPTAEDVVQEAFVSMHAAWQGLRNAENALAYLRQAVMNKSRSVLRHRTVVDKNMPKAPPDMPSAEHGALVQLERSAVVAALRKLPERQREAIMWRYYADLSEAEIAAAMDISRGAVKSHTARGMAALRAALERDLWPGSAC
;
A
#
# COMPACT_ATOMS: atom_id res chain seq x y z
N MET A 1 -23.46 46.50 -11.85
CA MET A 1 -22.54 46.38 -10.70
C MET A 1 -23.34 45.79 -9.54
N ALA A 2 -23.29 44.47 -9.38
CA ALA A 2 -23.98 43.73 -8.32
C ALA A 2 -22.93 42.99 -7.49
N PRO A 3 -23.05 42.92 -6.15
CA PRO A 3 -22.00 42.36 -5.30
C PRO A 3 -22.02 40.83 -5.38
N LYS A 4 -20.85 40.24 -5.65
CA LYS A 4 -20.62 38.79 -5.55
C LYS A 4 -20.49 38.44 -4.06
N ALA A 5 -21.59 37.99 -3.46
CA ALA A 5 -21.56 37.43 -2.11
C ALA A 5 -20.59 36.24 -2.08
N ALA A 6 -19.54 36.38 -1.27
CA ALA A 6 -18.61 35.30 -0.97
C ALA A 6 -19.38 34.19 -0.26
N ARG A 7 -19.50 33.01 -0.91
CA ARG A 7 -19.90 31.78 -0.23
C ARG A 7 -18.71 31.33 0.60
N THR A 8 -18.67 31.74 1.86
CA THR A 8 -17.84 31.10 2.88
C THR A 8 -18.41 29.70 3.13
N ALA A 9 -17.84 28.70 2.45
CA ALA A 9 -18.06 27.30 2.79
C ALA A 9 -17.43 27.04 4.16
N SER A 10 -18.28 26.82 5.17
CA SER A 10 -17.87 26.36 6.48
C SER A 10 -17.32 24.93 6.35
N HIS A 11 -15.99 24.78 6.19
CA HIS A 11 -15.33 23.53 6.51
C HIS A 11 -15.40 23.36 8.03
N ALA A 12 -16.30 22.51 8.52
CA ALA A 12 -16.18 21.99 9.88
C ALA A 12 -14.79 21.34 9.96
N ALA A 13 -13.86 22.00 10.66
CA ALA A 13 -12.49 21.53 10.78
C ALA A 13 -12.51 20.20 11.53
N TRP A 14 -12.24 19.11 10.83
CA TRP A 14 -12.15 17.79 11.46
C TRP A 14 -11.08 17.86 12.56
N SER A 15 -11.39 17.36 13.75
CA SER A 15 -10.38 17.09 14.77
C SER A 15 -9.52 15.89 14.34
N ALA A 16 -8.32 15.78 14.91
CA ALA A 16 -7.44 14.64 14.66
C ALA A 16 -8.14 13.31 14.99
N ASP A 17 -8.90 13.28 16.10
CA ASP A 17 -9.62 12.09 16.56
C ASP A 17 -10.75 11.68 15.61
N HIS A 18 -11.50 12.66 15.09
CA HIS A 18 -12.55 12.40 14.09
C HIS A 18 -11.93 11.85 12.81
N ALA A 19 -10.83 12.45 12.34
CA ALA A 19 -10.13 11.99 11.15
C ALA A 19 -9.54 10.58 11.32
N VAL A 20 -8.93 10.27 12.46
CA VAL A 20 -8.46 8.92 12.80
C VAL A 20 -9.63 7.94 12.75
N THR A 21 -10.73 8.24 13.43
CA THR A 21 -11.89 7.34 13.51
C THR A 21 -12.45 7.03 12.12
N GLU A 22 -12.73 8.06 11.33
CA GLU A 22 -13.27 7.91 9.98
C GLU A 22 -12.32 7.13 9.06
N LEU A 23 -11.05 7.53 9.00
CA LEU A 23 -10.06 6.87 8.14
C LEU A 23 -9.76 5.45 8.59
N TYR A 24 -9.81 5.17 9.90
CA TYR A 24 -9.64 3.83 10.43
C TYR A 24 -10.78 2.92 9.99
N LEU A 25 -12.03 3.35 10.21
CA LEU A 25 -13.21 2.59 9.80
C LEU A 25 -13.24 2.30 8.29
N LEU A 26 -12.83 3.28 7.48
CA LEU A 26 -12.85 3.17 6.02
C LEU A 26 -11.66 2.41 5.43
N HIS A 27 -10.45 2.58 5.99
CA HIS A 27 -9.22 2.20 5.31
C HIS A 27 -8.33 1.22 6.07
N TYR A 28 -8.54 0.97 7.37
CA TYR A 28 -7.69 0.08 8.16
C TYR A 28 -7.45 -1.25 7.46
N LYS A 29 -8.53 -1.95 7.08
CA LYS A 29 -8.42 -3.24 6.39
C LYS A 29 -7.60 -3.13 5.11
N THR A 30 -7.87 -2.14 4.26
CA THR A 30 -7.13 -1.97 3.00
C THR A 30 -5.65 -1.67 3.22
N LEU A 31 -5.30 -0.90 4.26
CA LEU A 31 -3.92 -0.61 4.63
C LEU A 31 -3.21 -1.83 5.21
N VAL A 32 -3.87 -2.63 6.07
CA VAL A 32 -3.30 -3.88 6.60
C VAL A 32 -3.01 -4.83 5.46
N ARG A 33 -3.97 -4.99 4.55
CA ARG A 33 -3.79 -5.80 3.34
C ARG A 33 -2.58 -5.37 2.53
N LEU A 34 -2.42 -4.05 2.32
CA LEU A 34 -1.28 -3.47 1.62
C LEU A 34 0.04 -3.80 2.34
N ALA A 35 0.09 -3.64 3.66
CA ALA A 35 1.26 -3.96 4.47
C ALA A 35 1.58 -5.45 4.44
N THR A 36 0.59 -6.34 4.53
CA THR A 36 0.77 -7.80 4.48
C THR A 36 1.42 -8.25 3.18
N TRP A 37 1.11 -7.62 2.05
CA TRP A 37 1.80 -7.90 0.78
C TRP A 37 3.30 -7.61 0.83
N VAL A 38 3.72 -6.68 1.68
CA VAL A 38 5.12 -6.26 1.82
C VAL A 38 5.83 -7.07 2.90
N VAL A 39 5.28 -7.12 4.12
CA VAL A 39 5.96 -7.74 5.27
C VAL A 39 5.71 -9.25 5.39
N GLN A 40 4.76 -9.78 4.62
CA GLN A 40 4.36 -11.20 4.60
C GLN A 40 4.02 -11.80 5.97
N ASP A 41 3.66 -10.95 6.93
CA ASP A 41 3.26 -11.33 8.29
C ASP A 41 2.10 -10.43 8.74
N THR A 42 1.00 -11.03 9.19
CA THR A 42 -0.24 -10.27 9.49
C THR A 42 -0.11 -9.45 10.76
N PRO A 43 0.33 -10.01 11.90
CA PRO A 43 0.53 -9.22 13.11
C PRO A 43 1.45 -8.02 12.87
N THR A 44 2.59 -8.24 12.21
CA THR A 44 3.51 -7.14 11.87
C THR A 44 2.85 -6.10 10.94
N ALA A 45 2.01 -6.53 10.00
CA ALA A 45 1.27 -5.62 9.12
C ALA A 45 0.25 -4.76 9.89
N GLU A 46 -0.46 -5.35 10.86
CA GLU A 46 -1.40 -4.63 11.74
C GLU A 46 -0.67 -3.59 12.59
N ASP A 47 0.46 -3.95 13.20
CA ASP A 47 1.29 -3.04 13.99
C ASP A 47 1.79 -1.85 13.15
N VAL A 48 2.29 -2.13 11.95
CA VAL A 48 2.72 -1.09 11.01
C VAL A 48 1.60 -0.09 10.71
N VAL A 49 0.37 -0.58 10.51
CA VAL A 49 -0.78 0.28 10.22
C VAL A 49 -1.20 1.07 11.45
N GLN A 50 -1.23 0.46 12.62
CA GLN A 50 -1.54 1.14 13.86
C GLN A 50 -0.55 2.28 14.13
N GLU A 51 0.75 2.02 14.00
CA GLU A 51 1.77 3.06 14.13
C GLU A 51 1.62 4.17 13.08
N ALA A 52 1.18 3.86 11.86
CA ALA A 52 0.93 4.87 10.84
C ALA A 52 -0.24 5.80 11.23
N PHE A 53 -1.30 5.26 11.83
CA PHE A 53 -2.41 6.07 12.38
C PHE A 53 -1.94 6.96 13.53
N VAL A 54 -1.11 6.44 14.44
CA VAL A 54 -0.49 7.25 15.51
C VAL A 54 0.35 8.39 14.93
N SER A 55 1.18 8.09 13.92
CA SER A 55 2.02 9.10 13.26
C SER A 55 1.19 10.17 12.54
N MET A 56 0.09 9.77 11.90
CA MET A 56 -0.84 10.68 11.23
C MET A 56 -1.55 11.60 12.23
N HIS A 57 -1.99 11.07 13.37
CA HIS A 57 -2.61 11.86 14.43
C HIS A 57 -1.68 12.97 14.93
N ALA A 58 -0.41 12.62 15.19
CA ALA A 58 0.61 13.59 15.58
C ALA A 58 0.88 14.66 14.50
N ALA A 59 0.79 14.28 13.22
CA ALA A 59 1.01 15.17 12.08
C ALA A 59 -0.25 15.97 11.64
N TRP A 60 -1.40 15.78 12.29
CA TRP A 60 -2.71 16.23 11.81
C TRP A 60 -2.77 17.73 11.45
N GLN A 61 -2.19 18.59 12.28
CA GLN A 61 -2.18 20.05 12.08
C GLN A 61 -1.56 20.46 10.73
N GLY A 62 -0.58 19.70 10.25
CA GLY A 62 0.07 19.93 8.95
C GLY A 62 -0.72 19.37 7.76
N LEU A 63 -1.52 18.32 7.97
CA LEU A 63 -2.25 17.61 6.91
C LEU A 63 -3.52 18.34 6.49
N ARG A 64 -4.20 19.01 7.44
CA ARG A 64 -5.35 19.92 7.25
C ARG A 64 -6.65 19.29 6.71
N ASN A 65 -6.59 18.17 5.98
CA ASN A 65 -7.76 17.49 5.43
C ASN A 65 -7.57 15.96 5.31
N ALA A 66 -8.67 15.26 5.04
CA ALA A 66 -8.73 13.80 4.98
C ALA A 66 -7.96 13.19 3.78
N GLU A 67 -7.92 13.88 2.63
CA GLU A 67 -7.22 13.39 1.44
C GLU A 67 -5.71 13.35 1.66
N ASN A 68 -5.16 14.43 2.19
CA ASN A 68 -3.75 14.53 2.57
C ASN A 68 -3.41 13.51 3.66
N ALA A 69 -4.30 13.31 4.63
CA ALA A 69 -4.12 12.33 5.69
C ALA A 69 -4.12 10.89 5.16
N LEU A 70 -5.00 10.56 4.21
CA LEU A 70 -5.00 9.26 3.55
C LEU A 70 -3.75 9.03 2.70
N ALA A 71 -3.28 10.05 1.98
CA ALA A 71 -2.01 9.98 1.25
C ALA A 71 -0.83 9.74 2.22
N TYR A 72 -0.80 10.50 3.33
CA TYR A 72 0.18 10.32 4.39
C TYR A 72 0.15 8.91 4.98
N LEU A 73 -1.03 8.37 5.30
CA LEU A 73 -1.19 7.02 5.84
C LEU A 73 -0.60 5.97 4.90
N ARG A 74 -0.92 6.04 3.60
CA ARG A 74 -0.37 5.11 2.60
C ARG A 74 1.15 5.17 2.57
N GLN A 75 1.71 6.37 2.53
CA GLN A 75 3.16 6.57 2.54
C GLN A 75 3.81 6.06 3.84
N ALA A 76 3.22 6.37 4.99
CA ALA A 76 3.71 5.96 6.30
C ALA A 76 3.71 4.44 6.47
N VAL A 77 2.60 3.77 6.10
CA VAL A 77 2.49 2.29 6.11
C VAL A 77 3.59 1.65 5.27
N MET A 78 3.85 2.18 4.09
CA MET A 78 4.86 1.62 3.18
C MET A 78 6.28 1.87 3.69
N ASN A 79 6.57 3.07 4.21
CA ASN A 79 7.87 3.39 4.82
C ASN A 79 8.17 2.52 6.04
N LYS A 80 7.18 2.30 6.91
CA LYS A 80 7.30 1.44 8.08
C LYS A 80 7.48 -0.03 7.70
N SER A 81 6.69 -0.52 6.73
CA SER A 81 6.86 -1.87 6.16
C SER A 81 8.28 -2.10 5.62
N ARG A 82 8.88 -1.10 4.96
CA ARG A 82 10.29 -1.15 4.51
C ARG A 82 11.27 -1.20 5.68
N SER A 83 11.01 -0.43 6.74
CA SER A 83 11.85 -0.43 7.93
C SER A 83 11.89 -1.81 8.58
N VAL A 84 10.74 -2.47 8.68
CA VAL A 84 10.62 -3.86 9.14
C VAL A 84 11.47 -4.80 8.28
N LEU A 85 11.33 -4.77 6.95
CA LEU A 85 12.09 -5.66 6.07
C LEU A 85 13.60 -5.44 6.15
N ARG A 86 14.05 -4.17 6.18
CA ARG A 86 15.47 -3.84 6.34
C ARG A 86 16.00 -4.35 7.68
N HIS A 87 15.23 -4.19 8.75
CA HIS A 87 15.62 -4.68 10.06
C HIS A 87 15.73 -6.21 10.06
N ARG A 88 14.74 -6.94 9.53
CA ARG A 88 14.81 -8.40 9.36
C ARG A 88 16.05 -8.84 8.58
N THR A 89 16.34 -8.19 7.45
CA THR A 89 17.54 -8.50 6.65
C THR A 89 18.84 -8.29 7.44
N VAL A 90 18.91 -7.23 8.27
CA VAL A 90 20.09 -6.97 9.11
C VAL A 90 20.21 -8.00 10.23
N VAL A 91 19.09 -8.36 10.87
CA VAL A 91 19.05 -9.39 11.93
C VAL A 91 19.46 -10.75 11.38
N ASP A 92 18.89 -11.18 10.24
CA ASP A 92 19.20 -12.46 9.60
C ASP A 92 20.67 -12.58 9.17
N LYS A 93 21.28 -11.48 8.71
CA LYS A 93 22.71 -11.43 8.37
C LYS A 93 23.62 -11.54 9.59
N ASN A 94 23.12 -11.19 10.78
CA ASN A 94 23.89 -11.15 12.03
C ASN A 94 23.56 -12.31 12.98
N MET A 95 22.60 -13.19 12.64
CA MET A 95 22.27 -14.39 13.41
C MET A 95 23.08 -15.61 12.93
N PRO A 96 23.53 -16.50 13.84
CA PRO A 96 24.02 -17.82 13.45
C PRO A 96 22.95 -18.58 12.68
N LYS A 97 23.32 -19.11 11.51
CA LYS A 97 22.40 -19.77 10.58
C LYS A 97 21.70 -20.96 11.27
N ALA A 98 20.39 -20.89 11.48
CA ALA A 98 19.60 -22.03 11.93
C ALA A 98 19.53 -23.10 10.82
N PRO A 99 19.38 -24.40 11.16
CA PRO A 99 19.23 -25.47 10.16
C PRO A 99 18.02 -25.22 9.24
N PRO A 100 18.11 -25.61 7.97
CA PRO A 100 17.00 -25.46 7.04
C PRO A 100 15.95 -26.51 7.37
N ASP A 101 14.88 -26.11 8.05
CA ASP A 101 13.53 -26.73 7.99
C ASP A 101 12.62 -26.11 9.07
N MET A 102 12.10 -24.91 8.79
CA MET A 102 10.86 -24.45 9.42
C MET A 102 9.93 -23.92 8.33
N PRO A 103 8.76 -24.53 8.13
CA PRO A 103 7.74 -23.98 7.24
C PRO A 103 7.35 -22.58 7.73
N SER A 104 7.59 -21.57 6.89
CA SER A 104 7.14 -20.20 7.18
C SER A 104 5.62 -20.16 7.26
N ALA A 105 5.07 -19.50 8.28
CA ALA A 105 3.63 -19.40 8.55
C ALA A 105 2.90 -18.45 7.58
N GLU A 106 3.21 -18.54 6.29
CA GLU A 106 3.00 -17.49 5.28
C GLU A 106 1.66 -17.54 4.51
N HIS A 107 0.74 -18.46 4.81
CA HIS A 107 -0.41 -18.71 3.92
C HIS A 107 -1.80 -18.30 4.43
N GLY A 108 -1.95 -17.81 5.67
CA GLY A 108 -3.28 -17.63 6.28
C GLY A 108 -4.00 -16.31 5.96
N ALA A 109 -3.26 -15.23 5.68
CA ALA A 109 -3.81 -13.87 5.67
C ALA A 109 -4.60 -13.49 4.40
N LEU A 110 -4.36 -14.21 3.30
CA LEU A 110 -4.79 -13.78 1.98
C LEU A 110 -6.30 -13.99 1.70
N VAL A 111 -7.02 -14.78 2.50
CA VAL A 111 -8.37 -15.24 2.11
C VAL A 111 -9.47 -14.18 2.34
N GLN A 112 -9.29 -13.21 3.24
CA GLN A 112 -10.30 -12.16 3.54
C GLN A 112 -10.29 -10.95 2.57
N LEU A 113 -9.61 -11.05 1.42
CA LEU A 113 -9.23 -9.92 0.54
C LEU A 113 -10.16 -9.61 -0.65
N GLU A 114 -11.24 -10.36 -0.84
CA GLU A 114 -11.91 -10.46 -2.15
C GLU A 114 -13.05 -9.46 -2.36
N ARG A 115 -12.78 -8.15 -2.33
CA ARG A 115 -13.83 -7.16 -2.65
C ARG A 115 -13.50 -6.14 -3.74
N SER A 116 -12.36 -6.21 -4.41
CA SER A 116 -12.15 -5.43 -5.64
C SER A 116 -11.55 -6.26 -6.77
N ALA A 117 -12.10 -6.11 -7.98
CA ALA A 117 -11.58 -6.73 -9.19
C ALA A 117 -10.10 -6.39 -9.42
N VAL A 118 -9.68 -5.19 -9.03
CA VAL A 118 -8.27 -4.75 -9.07
C VAL A 118 -7.37 -5.58 -8.15
N VAL A 119 -7.80 -5.86 -6.92
CA VAL A 119 -7.02 -6.68 -5.98
C VAL A 119 -6.93 -8.14 -6.46
N ALA A 120 -8.02 -8.68 -7.01
CA ALA A 120 -8.02 -10.00 -7.63
C ALA A 120 -7.08 -10.05 -8.86
N ALA A 121 -7.09 -9.02 -9.70
CA ALA A 121 -6.20 -8.94 -10.86
C ALA A 121 -4.73 -8.80 -10.45
N LEU A 122 -4.41 -8.01 -9.43
CA LEU A 122 -3.05 -7.88 -8.88
C LEU A 122 -2.49 -9.23 -8.41
N ARG A 123 -3.32 -10.10 -7.83
CA ARG A 123 -2.91 -11.46 -7.41
C ARG A 123 -2.46 -12.34 -8.57
N LYS A 124 -3.09 -12.19 -9.73
CA LYS A 124 -2.78 -12.96 -10.94
C LYS A 124 -1.44 -12.54 -11.57
N LEU A 125 -0.86 -11.41 -11.17
CA LEU A 125 0.42 -10.96 -11.68
C LEU A 125 1.60 -11.76 -11.12
N PRO A 126 2.69 -11.93 -11.89
CA PRO A 126 3.99 -12.33 -11.36
C PRO A 126 4.42 -11.41 -10.21
N GLU A 127 5.00 -12.00 -9.17
CA GLU A 127 5.31 -11.32 -7.91
C GLU A 127 6.07 -10.00 -8.10
N ARG A 128 7.17 -10.01 -8.86
CA ARG A 128 7.98 -8.80 -9.13
C ARG A 128 7.22 -7.71 -9.89
N GLN A 129 6.26 -8.07 -10.75
CA GLN A 129 5.44 -7.07 -11.44
C GLN A 129 4.44 -6.46 -10.47
N ARG A 130 3.74 -7.29 -9.68
CA ARG A 130 2.84 -6.82 -8.64
C ARG A 130 3.56 -5.89 -7.67
N GLU A 131 4.72 -6.31 -7.19
CA GLU A 131 5.55 -5.54 -6.26
C GLU A 131 5.90 -4.16 -6.83
N ALA A 132 6.39 -4.09 -8.08
CA ALA A 132 6.69 -2.81 -8.75
C ALA A 132 5.45 -1.91 -8.91
N ILE A 133 4.27 -2.48 -9.18
CA ILE A 133 3.00 -1.74 -9.26
C ILE A 133 2.61 -1.19 -7.89
N MET A 134 2.71 -2.01 -6.84
CA MET A 134 2.39 -1.59 -5.48
C MET A 134 3.31 -0.45 -5.04
N TRP A 135 4.61 -0.56 -5.28
CA TRP A 135 5.55 0.51 -4.95
C TRP A 135 5.31 1.78 -5.76
N ARG A 136 5.04 1.68 -7.06
CA ARG A 136 4.85 2.86 -7.91
C ARG A 136 3.54 3.60 -7.63
N TYR A 137 2.44 2.87 -7.44
CA TYR A 137 1.10 3.48 -7.42
C TYR A 137 0.47 3.56 -6.03
N TYR A 138 0.87 2.71 -5.09
CA TYR A 138 0.37 2.76 -3.72
C TYR A 138 1.33 3.47 -2.77
N ALA A 139 2.64 3.39 -3.03
CA ALA A 139 3.67 4.01 -2.20
C ALA A 139 4.30 5.29 -2.81
N ASP A 140 3.84 5.68 -4.01
CA ASP A 140 4.30 6.85 -4.76
C ASP A 140 5.83 6.99 -4.88
N LEU A 141 6.52 5.85 -4.96
CA LEU A 141 7.98 5.82 -5.03
C LEU A 141 8.48 6.17 -6.43
N SER A 142 9.60 6.89 -6.47
CA SER A 142 10.36 7.09 -7.70
C SER A 142 10.97 5.77 -8.17
N GLU A 143 11.24 5.65 -9.47
CA GLU A 143 11.85 4.44 -10.04
C GLU A 143 13.19 4.07 -9.39
N ALA A 144 13.93 5.07 -8.91
CA ALA A 144 15.19 4.84 -8.21
C ALA A 144 14.96 4.20 -6.82
N GLU A 145 13.95 4.67 -6.08
CA GLU A 145 13.60 4.11 -4.77
C GLU A 145 12.99 2.71 -4.88
N ILE A 146 12.24 2.45 -5.96
CA ILE A 146 11.71 1.12 -6.27
C ILE A 146 12.86 0.17 -6.62
N ALA A 147 13.81 0.61 -7.45
CA ALA A 147 14.98 -0.18 -7.84
C ALA A 147 15.78 -0.62 -6.61
N ALA A 148 16.02 0.31 -5.69
CA ALA A 148 16.68 0.03 -4.42
C ALA A 148 15.85 -0.87 -3.49
N ALA A 149 14.52 -0.75 -3.49
CA ALA A 149 13.65 -1.57 -2.67
C ALA A 149 13.60 -3.04 -3.14
N MET A 150 13.58 -3.23 -4.46
CA MET A 150 13.45 -4.55 -5.08
C MET A 150 14.80 -5.23 -5.36
N ASP A 151 15.93 -4.54 -5.11
CA ASP A 151 17.28 -4.96 -5.47
C ASP A 151 17.44 -5.30 -6.97
N ILE A 152 17.00 -4.38 -7.83
CA ILE A 152 17.05 -4.51 -9.29
C ILE A 152 17.44 -3.17 -9.95
N SER A 153 17.72 -3.18 -11.25
CA SER A 153 18.02 -1.95 -12.00
C SER A 153 16.78 -1.08 -12.22
N ARG A 154 16.96 0.24 -12.38
CA ARG A 154 15.88 1.17 -12.77
C ARG A 154 15.21 0.77 -14.10
N GLY A 155 15.97 0.20 -15.03
CA GLY A 155 15.44 -0.34 -16.28
C GLY A 155 14.53 -1.55 -16.05
N ALA A 156 14.91 -2.44 -15.13
CA ALA A 156 14.07 -3.56 -14.71
C ALA A 156 12.79 -3.09 -14.04
N VAL A 157 12.85 -2.06 -13.18
CA VAL A 157 11.63 -1.43 -12.59
C VAL A 157 10.67 -0.98 -13.68
N LYS A 158 11.14 -0.17 -14.65
CA LYS A 158 10.31 0.28 -15.78
C LYS A 158 9.67 -0.89 -16.52
N SER A 159 10.45 -1.94 -16.78
CA SER A 159 9.96 -3.15 -17.44
C SER A 159 8.90 -3.89 -16.62
N HIS A 160 9.10 -4.02 -15.31
CA HIS A 160 8.14 -4.68 -14.41
C HIS A 160 6.86 -3.86 -14.26
N THR A 161 6.94 -2.54 -14.09
CA THR A 161 5.79 -1.64 -14.04
C THR A 161 5.01 -1.66 -15.36
N ALA A 162 5.69 -1.56 -16.51
CA ALA A 162 5.03 -1.60 -17.81
C ALA A 162 4.31 -2.92 -18.07
N ARG A 163 4.99 -4.06 -17.84
CA ARG A 163 4.39 -5.40 -17.99
C ARG A 163 3.26 -5.65 -17.01
N GLY A 164 3.42 -5.24 -15.75
CA GLY A 164 2.37 -5.32 -14.73
C GLY A 164 1.12 -4.53 -15.11
N MET A 165 1.28 -3.29 -15.59
CA MET A 165 0.16 -2.47 -16.06
C MET A 165 -0.55 -3.08 -17.27
N ALA A 166 0.21 -3.61 -18.23
CA ALA A 166 -0.38 -4.28 -19.40
C ALA A 166 -1.19 -5.53 -19.00
N ALA A 167 -0.64 -6.36 -18.11
CA ALA A 167 -1.30 -7.55 -17.61
C ALA A 167 -2.55 -7.21 -16.76
N LEU A 168 -2.52 -6.13 -15.97
CA LEU A 168 -3.70 -5.65 -15.23
C LEU A 168 -4.82 -5.20 -16.16
N ARG A 169 -4.52 -4.43 -17.21
CA ARG A 169 -5.51 -4.01 -18.21
C ARG A 169 -6.18 -5.23 -18.85
N ALA A 170 -5.39 -6.17 -19.34
CA ALA A 170 -5.90 -7.40 -19.95
C ALA A 170 -6.70 -8.28 -18.98
N ALA A 171 -6.37 -8.29 -17.69
CA ALA A 171 -7.14 -9.01 -16.67
C ALA A 171 -8.50 -8.33 -16.40
N LEU A 172 -8.51 -7.01 -16.25
CA LEU A 172 -9.73 -6.25 -15.97
C LEU A 172 -10.66 -6.19 -17.18
N GLU A 173 -10.15 -6.09 -18.39
CA GLU A 173 -10.95 -6.13 -19.62
C GLU A 173 -11.71 -7.46 -19.79
N ARG A 174 -11.04 -8.59 -19.52
CA ARG A 174 -11.69 -9.92 -19.53
C ARG A 174 -12.76 -10.07 -18.45
N ASP A 175 -12.50 -9.52 -17.26
CA ASP A 175 -13.41 -9.63 -16.12
C ASP A 175 -14.62 -8.66 -16.26
N LEU A 176 -14.45 -7.51 -16.93
CA LEU A 176 -15.50 -6.49 -17.14
C LEU A 176 -16.34 -6.71 -18.41
N TRP A 177 -15.84 -7.46 -19.40
CA TRP A 177 -16.58 -7.81 -20.60
C TRP A 177 -16.41 -9.31 -20.93
N PRO A 178 -17.27 -10.19 -20.40
CA PRO A 178 -17.14 -11.64 -20.56
C PRO A 178 -17.38 -12.19 -21.98
N GLY A 179 -17.48 -11.34 -23.02
CA GLY A 179 -18.02 -11.76 -24.33
C GLY A 179 -17.51 -11.02 -25.58
N SER A 180 -16.30 -10.44 -25.59
CA SER A 180 -15.72 -9.81 -26.80
C SER A 180 -14.71 -10.69 -27.53
N ALA A 181 -14.57 -11.94 -27.12
CA ALA A 181 -13.94 -12.96 -27.94
C ALA A 181 -15.01 -13.64 -28.81
N CYS A 182 -15.31 -13.02 -29.95
CA CYS A 182 -15.87 -13.69 -31.13
C CYS A 182 -15.31 -12.96 -32.36
#